data_AF-A0A376TQ85-F1
#
_entry.id   AF-A0A376TQ85-F1
#
_cell.length_a   1.000
_cell.length_b   1.000
_cell.length_c   1.000
_cell.angle_alpha   90.00
_cell.angle_beta   90.00
_cell.angle_gamma   90.00
#
_symmetry.space_group_name_H-M   'P 1'
#
loop_
_entity.id
_entity.type
_entity.pdbx_description
1 polymer ?
#
loop_
_entity_poly.entity_id
_entity_poly.type
_entity_poly.pdbx_seq_one_letter_code
_entity_poly.pdbx_strand_id
1 'polypeptide(L)'
;MRFWKVSTLSNARNQLMQYPRALQHDLSDVVGQEQGKRGLEITAAGGHNLLLIGPPGTGKTMLASRINGLLPDLSNEEALESAAILSLVNAESVQKQWRQRPFRSPHHSASLTAMVGGGAIPGPGEISLAHNGVLFLDELPEFERRTLGCLARAD
;
A
#
# COMPACT_ATOMS: atom_id res chain seq x y z
N MET A 1 -24.02 -19.45 44.40
CA MET A 1 -24.92 -18.89 43.37
C MET A 1 -24.32 -17.61 42.82
N ARG A 2 -23.68 -17.66 41.65
CA ARG A 2 -23.55 -16.54 40.70
C ARG A 2 -22.97 -17.11 39.41
N PHE A 3 -23.88 -17.26 38.45
CA PHE A 3 -23.66 -17.76 37.11
C PHE A 3 -22.70 -16.85 36.35
N TRP A 4 -21.75 -17.45 35.64
CA TRP A 4 -21.10 -16.79 34.51
C TRP A 4 -22.16 -16.51 33.44
N LYS A 5 -22.58 -15.25 33.31
CA LYS A 5 -23.47 -14.83 32.24
C LYS A 5 -22.63 -14.61 30.98
N VAL A 6 -22.46 -15.68 30.21
CA VAL A 6 -21.98 -15.61 28.81
C VAL A 6 -23.09 -14.96 28.00
N SER A 7 -23.14 -13.63 28.00
CA SER A 7 -24.09 -12.88 27.17
C SER A 7 -23.50 -11.53 26.75
N THR A 8 -22.32 -11.54 26.13
CA THR A 8 -21.78 -10.37 25.42
C THR A 8 -20.79 -10.76 24.31
N LEU A 9 -20.99 -11.89 23.62
CA LEU A 9 -20.13 -12.30 22.50
C LEU A 9 -20.77 -12.13 21.11
N SER A 10 -22.02 -11.69 21.02
CA SER A 10 -22.66 -11.40 19.72
C SER A 10 -22.38 -9.98 19.20
N ASN A 11 -22.25 -8.97 20.08
CA ASN A 11 -22.06 -7.57 19.65
C ASN A 11 -20.60 -7.17 19.37
N ALA A 12 -19.62 -7.83 19.99
CA ALA A 12 -18.20 -7.53 19.75
C ALA A 12 -17.73 -7.98 18.35
N ARG A 13 -18.41 -8.96 17.75
CA ARG A 13 -18.05 -9.53 16.46
C ARG A 13 -18.41 -8.61 15.27
N ASN A 14 -19.46 -7.79 15.41
CA ASN A 14 -19.85 -6.81 14.41
C ASN A 14 -19.11 -5.46 14.56
N GLN A 15 -18.60 -5.12 15.75
CA GLN A 15 -17.84 -3.88 15.95
C GLN A 15 -16.38 -3.97 15.48
N LEU A 16 -15.82 -5.17 15.34
CA LEU A 16 -14.48 -5.38 14.75
C LEU A 16 -14.47 -5.35 13.21
N MET A 17 -15.63 -5.28 12.57
CA MET A 17 -15.79 -5.31 11.09
C MET A 17 -15.88 -3.91 10.45
N GLN A 18 -15.88 -2.84 11.25
CA GLN A 18 -15.86 -1.46 10.74
C GLN A 18 -14.64 -0.71 11.27
N TYR A 19 -13.47 -1.13 10.83
CA TYR A 19 -12.42 -0.13 10.67
C TYR A 19 -12.88 0.76 9.53
N PRO A 20 -13.13 2.07 9.75
CA PRO A 20 -13.43 2.95 8.62
C PRO A 20 -12.25 2.80 7.67
N ARG A 21 -12.52 2.28 6.47
CA ARG A 21 -11.55 2.32 5.38
C ARG A 21 -11.15 3.78 5.32
N ALA A 22 -9.88 4.10 5.58
CA ALA A 22 -9.41 5.47 5.43
C ALA A 22 -9.94 5.95 4.08
N LEU A 23 -10.52 7.15 4.02
CA LEU A 23 -11.13 7.71 2.81
C LEU A 23 -10.11 7.67 1.67
N GLN A 24 -10.09 6.55 0.95
CA GLN A 24 -9.23 6.33 -0.20
C GLN A 24 -9.91 7.04 -1.35
N HIS A 25 -9.11 7.74 -2.15
CA HIS A 25 -9.63 8.41 -3.33
C HIS A 25 -10.31 7.40 -4.25
N ASP A 26 -11.52 7.71 -4.72
CA ASP A 26 -12.25 6.84 -5.63
C ASP A 26 -11.77 7.07 -7.08
N LEU A 27 -11.72 5.99 -7.86
CA LEU A 27 -11.49 6.07 -9.29
C LEU A 27 -12.65 6.74 -10.02
N SER A 28 -13.87 6.65 -9.47
CA SER A 28 -15.07 7.28 -10.02
C SER A 28 -14.99 8.81 -10.04
N ASP A 29 -14.20 9.42 -9.14
CA ASP A 29 -13.95 10.86 -9.08
C ASP A 29 -13.07 11.37 -10.24
N VAL A 30 -12.40 10.48 -10.97
CA VAL A 30 -11.51 10.86 -12.07
C VAL A 30 -12.34 11.09 -13.34
N VAL A 31 -12.31 12.31 -13.87
CA VAL A 31 -12.97 12.64 -15.13
C VAL A 31 -12.07 12.26 -16.32
N GLY A 32 -12.59 11.47 -17.27
CA GLY A 32 -11.85 10.98 -18.43
C GLY A 32 -10.80 9.90 -18.09
N GLN A 33 -9.72 9.85 -18.86
CA GLN A 33 -8.62 8.87 -18.70
C GLN A 33 -9.03 7.39 -18.77
N GLU A 34 -9.98 7.04 -19.64
CA GLU A 34 -10.56 5.68 -19.72
C GLU A 34 -9.53 4.56 -19.87
N GLN A 35 -8.46 4.78 -20.64
CA GLN A 35 -7.37 3.80 -20.77
C GLN A 35 -6.59 3.61 -19.46
N GLY A 36 -6.32 4.71 -18.74
CA GLY A 36 -5.63 4.68 -17.45
C GLY A 36 -6.46 4.01 -16.36
N LYS A 37 -7.76 4.31 -16.31
CA LYS A 37 -8.72 3.66 -15.39
C LYS A 37 -8.79 2.16 -15.63
N ARG A 38 -8.99 1.75 -16.88
CA ARG A 38 -9.02 0.33 -17.25
C ARG A 38 -7.70 -0.38 -16.92
N GLY A 39 -6.57 0.29 -17.14
CA GLY A 39 -5.25 -0.22 -16.73
C GLY A 39 -5.18 -0.48 -15.23
N LEU A 40 -5.65 0.46 -14.40
CA LEU A 40 -5.71 0.29 -12.95
C LEU A 40 -6.62 -0.86 -12.52
N GLU A 41 -7.79 -1.01 -13.12
CA GLU A 41 -8.72 -2.10 -12.82
C GLU A 41 -8.10 -3.47 -13.13
N ILE A 42 -7.49 -3.62 -14.30
CA ILE A 42 -6.80 -4.86 -14.70
C ILE A 42 -5.65 -5.16 -13.72
N THR A 43 -4.89 -4.13 -13.36
CA THR A 43 -3.75 -4.24 -12.43
C THR A 43 -4.22 -4.67 -11.04
N ALA A 44 -5.29 -4.06 -10.53
CA ALA A 44 -5.85 -4.37 -9.21
C ALA A 44 -6.46 -5.78 -9.18
N ALA A 45 -7.10 -6.22 -10.27
CA ALA A 45 -7.67 -7.56 -10.36
C ALA A 45 -6.61 -8.66 -10.53
N GLY A 46 -5.53 -8.38 -11.27
CA GLY A 46 -4.50 -9.35 -11.63
C GLY A 46 -3.24 -9.33 -10.76
N GLY A 47 -3.07 -8.31 -9.90
CA GLY A 47 -1.83 -8.13 -9.13
C GLY A 47 -0.62 -7.87 -10.04
N HIS A 48 -0.81 -7.16 -11.15
CA HIS A 48 0.23 -6.90 -12.14
C HIS A 48 0.99 -5.60 -11.87
N ASN A 49 2.09 -5.40 -12.59
CA ASN A 49 2.76 -4.09 -12.66
C ASN A 49 2.10 -3.21 -13.72
N LEU A 50 1.91 -1.93 -13.41
CA LEU A 50 1.33 -0.94 -14.33
C LEU A 50 2.33 0.17 -14.65
N LEU A 51 2.56 0.40 -15.95
CA LEU A 51 3.34 1.54 -16.43
C LEU A 51 2.41 2.58 -17.07
N LEU A 52 2.36 3.78 -16.48
CA LEU A 52 1.60 4.91 -17.01
C LEU A 52 2.52 5.87 -17.79
N ILE A 53 2.31 6.00 -19.09
CA ILE A 53 3.12 6.86 -19.97
C ILE A 53 2.28 8.05 -20.46
N GLY A 54 2.86 9.25 -20.45
CA GLY A 54 2.30 10.41 -21.14
C GLY A 54 3.00 11.72 -20.75
N PRO A 55 2.57 12.87 -21.28
CA PRO A 55 3.11 14.19 -20.93
C PRO A 55 3.01 14.52 -19.43
N PRO A 56 3.85 15.41 -18.89
CA PRO A 56 3.68 15.91 -17.51
C PRO A 56 2.32 16.60 -17.35
N GLY A 57 1.77 16.59 -16.14
CA GLY A 57 0.51 17.25 -15.82
C GLY A 57 -0.78 16.52 -16.26
N THR A 58 -0.68 15.32 -16.84
CA THR A 58 -1.87 14.54 -17.24
C THR A 58 -2.52 13.74 -16.10
N GLY A 59 -2.12 13.96 -14.84
CA GLY A 59 -2.73 13.27 -13.69
C GLY A 59 -2.36 11.79 -13.54
N LYS A 60 -1.16 11.35 -13.94
CA LYS A 60 -0.68 9.96 -13.73
C LYS A 60 -0.58 9.61 -12.25
N THR A 61 0.04 10.48 -11.46
CA THR A 61 0.15 10.37 -10.00
C THR A 61 -1.24 10.38 -9.34
N MET A 62 -2.14 11.25 -9.85
CA MET A 62 -3.54 11.26 -9.43
C MET A 62 -4.15 9.87 -9.64
N LEU A 63 -4.16 9.34 -10.88
CA LEU A 63 -4.66 8.01 -11.20
C LEU A 63 -4.04 6.91 -10.32
N ALA A 64 -2.71 6.85 -10.23
CA ALA A 64 -2.00 5.79 -9.51
C ALA A 64 -2.40 5.71 -8.03
N SER A 65 -2.58 6.85 -7.36
CA SER A 65 -2.98 6.87 -5.95
C SER A 65 -4.40 6.32 -5.67
N ARG A 66 -5.24 6.10 -6.69
CA ARG A 66 -6.58 5.50 -6.55
C ARG A 66 -6.55 3.97 -6.55
N ILE A 67 -5.42 3.36 -6.90
CA ILE A 67 -5.30 1.89 -6.96
C ILE A 67 -5.63 1.22 -5.62
N ASN A 68 -5.28 1.87 -4.50
CA ASN A 68 -5.59 1.37 -3.16
C ASN A 68 -7.11 1.26 -2.92
N GLY A 69 -7.91 2.13 -3.52
CA GLY A 69 -9.38 2.06 -3.44
C GLY A 69 -9.99 0.89 -4.22
N LEU A 70 -9.26 0.35 -5.21
CA LEU A 70 -9.68 -0.80 -6.02
C LEU A 70 -9.27 -2.14 -5.40
N LEU A 71 -8.17 -2.14 -4.66
CA LEU A 71 -7.64 -3.37 -4.05
C LEU A 71 -8.48 -3.79 -2.84
N PRO A 72 -8.67 -5.10 -2.60
CA PRO A 72 -9.30 -5.57 -1.38
C PRO A 72 -8.43 -5.23 -0.16
N ASP A 73 -9.08 -4.97 0.97
CA ASP A 73 -8.39 -4.81 2.25
C ASP A 73 -7.52 -6.06 2.54
N LEU A 74 -6.44 -5.88 3.29
CA LEU A 74 -5.58 -6.99 3.65
C LEU A 74 -6.36 -8.05 4.44
N SER A 75 -6.04 -9.32 4.20
CA SER A 75 -6.39 -10.40 5.12
C SER A 75 -5.73 -10.18 6.48
N ASN A 76 -6.18 -10.89 7.51
CA ASN A 76 -5.57 -10.76 8.83
C ASN A 76 -4.10 -11.20 8.83
N GLU A 77 -3.75 -12.21 8.04
CA GLU A 77 -2.39 -12.71 7.90
C GLU A 77 -1.50 -11.66 7.22
N GLU A 78 -1.89 -11.16 6.05
CA GLU A 78 -1.16 -10.09 5.36
C GLU A 78 -1.05 -8.82 6.22
N ALA A 79 -2.10 -8.48 6.97
CA ALA A 79 -2.11 -7.31 7.86
C ALA A 79 -1.12 -7.46 9.03
N LEU A 80 -0.99 -8.66 9.59
CA LEU A 80 -0.01 -8.95 10.63
C LEU A 80 1.42 -8.82 10.10
N GLU A 81 1.69 -9.31 8.89
CA GLU A 81 3.00 -9.16 8.24
C GLU A 81 3.36 -7.70 8.00
N SER A 82 2.46 -6.93 7.37
CA SER A 82 2.68 -5.50 7.12
C SER A 82 2.80 -4.71 8.43
N ALA A 83 2.03 -5.06 9.46
CA ALA A 83 2.11 -4.45 10.79
C ALA A 83 3.45 -4.75 11.48
N ALA A 84 3.98 -5.96 11.35
CA ALA A 84 5.28 -6.32 11.91
C ALA A 84 6.39 -5.45 11.31
N ILE A 85 6.40 -5.27 9.99
CA ILE A 85 7.38 -4.41 9.31
C ILE A 85 7.20 -2.94 9.74
N LEU A 86 5.97 -2.43 9.74
CA LEU A 86 5.68 -1.04 10.10
C LEU A 86 6.06 -0.73 11.56
N SER A 87 5.89 -1.69 12.47
CA SER A 87 6.20 -1.53 13.89
C SER A 87 7.69 -1.25 14.17
N LEU A 88 8.58 -1.63 13.26
CA LEU A 88 10.01 -1.34 13.33
C LEU A 88 10.31 0.15 13.13
N VAL A 89 9.42 0.90 12.48
CA VAL A 89 9.58 2.33 12.19
C VAL A 89 8.64 3.17 13.06
N ASN A 90 7.38 2.73 13.20
CA ASN A 90 6.36 3.46 13.95
C ASN A 90 5.26 2.52 14.45
N ALA A 91 5.35 2.11 15.71
CA ALA A 91 4.36 1.25 16.36
C ALA A 91 2.97 1.91 16.48
N GLU A 92 2.87 3.24 16.62
CA GLU A 92 1.59 3.94 16.76
C GLU A 92 0.77 3.94 15.47
N SER A 93 1.44 3.86 14.31
CA SER A 93 0.77 3.81 13.00
C SER A 93 0.07 2.48 12.73
N VAL A 94 0.48 1.39 13.39
CA VAL A 94 -0.08 0.05 13.18
C VAL A 94 -1.60 0.02 13.43
N GLN A 95 -2.07 0.66 14.49
CA GLN A 95 -3.50 0.69 14.80
C GLN A 95 -4.30 1.51 13.78
N LYS A 96 -3.71 2.61 13.27
CA LYS A 96 -4.36 3.50 12.29
C LYS A 96 -4.44 2.88 10.89
N GLN A 97 -3.50 2.00 10.56
CA GLN A 97 -3.36 1.39 9.24
C GLN A 97 -3.75 -0.09 9.25
N TRP A 98 -4.46 -0.55 10.27
CA TRP A 98 -4.89 -1.95 10.37
C TRP A 98 -5.70 -2.36 9.14
N ARG A 99 -5.26 -3.43 8.48
CA ARG A 99 -5.80 -4.00 7.25
C ARG A 99 -5.81 -3.07 6.02
N GLN A 100 -5.18 -1.90 6.09
CA GLN A 100 -5.03 -1.02 4.95
C GLN A 100 -3.79 -1.40 4.14
N ARG A 101 -3.90 -1.40 2.81
CA ARG A 101 -2.73 -1.62 1.95
C ARG A 101 -1.77 -0.44 2.05
N PRO A 102 -0.47 -0.67 2.34
CA PRO A 102 0.49 0.42 2.33
C PRO A 102 0.66 0.96 0.91
N PHE A 103 0.76 2.28 0.79
CA PHE A 103 1.11 2.96 -0.46
C PHE A 103 2.40 3.72 -0.23
N ARG A 104 3.45 3.37 -0.98
CA ARG A 104 4.76 4.01 -0.92
C ARG A 104 5.04 4.71 -2.23
N SER A 105 5.53 5.94 -2.13
CA SER A 105 5.86 6.79 -3.27
C SER A 105 7.22 7.44 -3.01
N PRO A 106 8.31 6.66 -3.05
CA PRO A 106 9.65 7.21 -2.85
C PRO A 106 9.96 8.29 -3.88
N HIS A 107 10.74 9.28 -3.45
CA HIS A 107 11.30 10.27 -4.36
C HIS A 107 12.36 9.61 -5.25
N HIS A 108 12.51 10.03 -6.51
CA HIS A 108 13.48 9.46 -7.45
C HIS A 108 14.95 9.57 -6.98
N SER A 109 15.24 10.51 -6.07
CA SER A 109 16.54 10.66 -5.42
C SER A 109 16.78 9.72 -4.23
N ALA A 110 15.85 8.81 -3.94
CA ALA A 110 16.00 7.82 -2.88
C ALA A 110 17.21 6.92 -3.15
N SER A 111 18.07 6.78 -2.15
CA SER A 111 19.26 5.92 -2.23
C SER A 111 18.88 4.45 -2.25
N LEU A 112 19.82 3.60 -2.69
CA LEU A 112 19.67 2.14 -2.64
C LEU A 112 19.28 1.65 -1.24
N THR A 113 19.91 2.20 -0.19
CA THR A 113 19.62 1.87 1.21
C THR A 113 18.23 2.34 1.63
N ALA A 114 17.76 3.51 1.16
CA ALA A 114 16.39 3.97 1.45
C ALA A 114 15.34 3.07 0.80
N MET A 115 15.65 2.53 -0.38
CA MET A 115 14.73 1.68 -1.14
C MET A 115 14.67 0.25 -0.61
N VAL A 116 15.82 -0.38 -0.37
CA VAL A 116 15.91 -1.79 0.06
C VAL A 116 15.91 -1.93 1.59
N GLY A 117 16.41 -0.93 2.32
CA GLY A 117 16.67 -1.00 3.75
C GLY A 117 18.16 -1.21 4.06
N GLY A 118 18.49 -1.25 5.35
CA GLY A 118 19.86 -1.41 5.85
C GLY A 118 20.34 -0.22 6.66
N GLY A 119 21.65 0.05 6.63
CA GLY A 119 22.32 1.07 7.46
C GLY A 119 23.05 0.46 8.66
N ALA A 120 23.67 1.32 9.48
CA ALA A 120 24.40 0.90 10.69
C ALA A 120 23.46 0.25 11.72
N ILE A 121 22.24 0.78 11.83
CA ILE A 121 21.11 0.14 12.49
C ILE A 121 20.20 -0.33 11.36
N PRO A 122 20.07 -1.65 11.12
CA PRO A 122 19.29 -2.15 9.99
C PRO A 122 17.81 -1.84 10.20
N GLY A 123 17.23 -1.06 9.28
CA GLY A 123 15.80 -0.76 9.21
C GLY A 123 15.20 -1.13 7.86
N PRO A 124 13.85 -1.24 7.77
CA PRO A 124 13.17 -1.53 6.52
C PRO A 124 13.28 -0.36 5.53
N GLY A 125 13.41 -0.68 4.23
CA GLY A 125 13.33 0.31 3.15
C GLY A 125 11.92 0.49 2.60
N GLU A 126 11.77 1.35 1.60
CA GLU A 126 10.50 1.64 0.92
C GLU A 126 9.85 0.40 0.30
N ILE A 127 10.64 -0.53 -0.24
CA ILE A 127 10.14 -1.81 -0.79
C ILE A 127 9.54 -2.66 0.33
N SER A 128 10.25 -2.82 1.45
CA SER A 128 9.76 -3.58 2.61
C SER A 128 8.51 -2.92 3.21
N LEU A 129 8.49 -1.59 3.28
CA LEU A 129 7.36 -0.83 3.80
C LEU A 129 6.14 -0.83 2.86
N ALA A 130 6.30 -1.26 1.61
CA ALA A 130 5.22 -1.49 0.65
C ALA A 130 4.71 -2.94 0.64
N HIS A 131 5.19 -3.80 1.56
CA HIS A 131 4.81 -5.22 1.63
C HIS A 131 3.29 -5.42 1.70
N ASN A 132 2.77 -6.33 0.87
CA ASN A 132 1.35 -6.56 0.61
C ASN A 132 0.57 -5.32 0.09
N GLY A 133 1.25 -4.28 -0.35
CA GLY A 133 0.66 -3.04 -0.82
C GLY A 133 1.18 -2.62 -2.19
N VAL A 134 1.39 -1.32 -2.35
CA VAL A 134 1.70 -0.67 -3.61
C VAL A 134 2.94 0.18 -3.45
N LEU A 135 3.88 -0.01 -4.37
CA LEU A 135 5.04 0.85 -4.56
C LEU A 135 4.88 1.62 -5.87
N PHE A 136 4.66 2.92 -5.76
CA PHE A 136 4.52 3.83 -6.90
C PHE A 136 5.85 4.55 -7.16
N LEU A 137 6.33 4.50 -8.40
CA LEU A 137 7.57 5.14 -8.82
C LEU A 137 7.24 6.21 -9.85
N ASP A 138 7.19 7.47 -9.40
CA ASP A 138 7.04 8.60 -10.31
C ASP A 138 8.37 8.91 -10.99
N GLU A 139 8.34 9.44 -12.21
CA GLU A 139 9.56 9.84 -12.91
C GLU A 139 10.60 8.70 -13.03
N LEU A 140 10.14 7.48 -13.32
CA LEU A 140 10.95 6.26 -13.37
C LEU A 140 12.31 6.39 -14.11
N PRO A 141 12.43 7.14 -15.24
CA PRO A 141 13.72 7.38 -15.89
C PRO A 141 14.77 8.08 -15.03
N GLU A 142 14.37 8.83 -14.00
CA GLU A 142 15.25 9.58 -13.09
C GLU A 142 15.84 8.71 -11.97
N PHE A 143 15.30 7.50 -11.75
CA PHE A 143 15.84 6.59 -10.74
C PHE A 143 17.19 5.99 -11.17
N GLU A 144 18.10 5.81 -10.20
CA GLU A 144 19.35 5.13 -10.45
C GLU A 144 19.11 3.68 -10.90
N ARG A 145 19.81 3.23 -11.97
CA ARG A 145 19.68 1.87 -12.49
C ARG A 145 19.88 0.78 -11.43
N ARG A 146 20.81 1.00 -10.49
CA ARG A 146 21.05 0.03 -9.39
C ARG A 146 19.84 -0.11 -8.48
N THR A 147 19.18 1.00 -8.17
CA THR A 147 17.94 1.04 -7.39
C THR A 147 16.81 0.30 -8.09
N LEU A 148 16.59 0.53 -9.39
CA LEU A 148 15.59 -0.20 -10.16
C LEU A 148 15.89 -1.70 -10.26
N GLY A 149 17.16 -2.08 -10.31
CA GLY A 149 17.60 -3.47 -10.37
C GLY A 149 17.18 -4.31 -9.15
N CYS A 150 16.86 -3.69 -8.01
CA CYS A 150 16.34 -4.38 -6.84
C CYS A 150 14.88 -4.83 -6.99
N LEU A 151 14.09 -4.12 -7.78
CA LEU A 151 12.67 -4.45 -8.02
C LEU A 151 12.52 -5.67 -8.91
N ALA A 152 13.41 -5.84 -9.89
CA ALA A 152 13.42 -6.99 -10.79
C ALA A 152 13.83 -8.32 -10.13
N ARG A 153 14.18 -8.29 -8.84
CA ARG A 153 14.58 -9.46 -8.04
C ARG A 153 13.67 -9.68 -6.84
N ALA A 154 12.68 -8.82 -6.65
CA ALA A 154 11.68 -8.97 -5.61
C ALA A 154 10.56 -9.87 -6.15
N ASP A 155 10.86 -11.16 -6.29
CA ASP A 155 9.89 -12.23 -6.54
C ASP A 155 9.72 -13.08 -5.27
#